data_AF-A0A9E1HBT3-F1
#
_entry.id   AF-A0A9E1HBT3-F1
#
_cell.length_a   1.000
_cell.length_b   1.000
_cell.length_c   1.000
_cell.angle_alpha   90.00
_cell.angle_beta   90.00
_cell.angle_gamma   90.00
#
_symmetry.space_group_name_H-M   'P 1'
#
loop_
_entity.id
_entity.type
_entity.pdbx_description
1 polymer ?
#
loop_
_entity_poly.entity_id
_entity_poly.type
_entity_poly.pdbx_seq_one_letter_code
_entity_poly.pdbx_strand_id
1 'polypeptide(L)'
;STEKHIMESLEIEEPELADEIRKKMFVFEDILLLDDRAIQRVLRDVENSDLGIALKGANEDVQNAIFNNLSKRLAAMIKEDMEFMGPVRMKDVEEAQQKIVSVIRKLEDAGEIVISRGGGDEIIA
;
A
#
# COMPACT_ATOMS: atom_id res chain seq x y z
N SER A 1 10.40 3.15 -16.79
CA SER A 1 11.23 3.50 -15.62
C SER A 1 12.46 2.60 -15.63
N THR A 2 13.63 3.13 -15.24
CA THR A 2 14.88 2.38 -15.13
C THR A 2 14.74 1.11 -14.27
N GLU A 3 13.91 1.14 -13.23
CA GLU A 3 13.62 -0.04 -12.39
C GLU A 3 12.95 -1.18 -13.16
N LYS A 4 12.05 -0.85 -14.09
CA LYS A 4 11.36 -1.84 -14.91
C LYS A 4 12.35 -2.55 -15.85
N HIS A 5 13.27 -1.80 -16.46
CA HIS A 5 14.31 -2.39 -17.31
C HIS A 5 15.33 -3.21 -16.50
N ILE A 6 15.68 -2.76 -15.30
CA ILE A 6 16.55 -3.54 -14.40
C ILE A 6 15.87 -4.86 -14.01
N MET A 7 14.58 -4.84 -13.66
CA MET A 7 13.84 -6.06 -13.34
C MET A 7 13.66 -6.98 -14.53
N GLU A 8 13.35 -6.46 -15.73
CA GLU A 8 13.24 -7.27 -16.95
C GLU A 8 14.56 -7.99 -17.27
N SER A 9 15.71 -7.34 -17.07
CA SER A 9 17.03 -7.98 -17.24
C SER A 9 17.30 -9.03 -16.16
N LEU A 10 17.01 -8.73 -14.89
CA LEU A 10 17.16 -9.66 -13.77
C LEU A 10 16.26 -10.90 -13.90
N GLU A 11 15.03 -10.76 -14.39
CA GLU A 11 14.11 -11.87 -14.62
C GLU A 11 14.64 -12.88 -15.64
N ILE A 12 15.45 -12.43 -16.61
CA ILE A 12 16.05 -13.28 -17.64
C ILE A 12 17.35 -13.90 -17.15
N GLU A 13 18.20 -13.12 -16.47
CA GLU A 13 19.54 -13.56 -16.05
C GLU A 13 19.51 -14.37 -14.75
N GLU A 14 18.74 -13.91 -13.75
CA GLU A 14 18.69 -14.48 -12.41
C GLU A 14 17.23 -14.52 -11.88
N PRO A 15 16.38 -15.43 -12.40
CA PRO A 15 14.96 -15.47 -12.07
C PRO A 15 14.69 -15.66 -10.57
N GLU A 16 15.53 -16.42 -9.86
CA GLU A 16 15.39 -16.59 -8.40
C GLU A 16 15.68 -15.28 -7.64
N LEU A 17 16.72 -14.54 -8.02
CA LEU A 17 17.03 -13.23 -7.44
C LEU A 17 15.96 -12.19 -7.79
N ALA A 18 15.46 -12.22 -9.03
CA ALA A 18 14.36 -11.35 -9.46
C ALA A 18 13.09 -11.61 -8.66
N ASP A 19 12.77 -12.89 -8.39
CA ASP A 19 11.67 -13.28 -7.52
C ASP A 19 11.89 -12.85 -6.07
N GLU A 20 13.12 -12.95 -5.54
CA GLU A 20 13.45 -12.42 -4.21
C GLU A 20 13.30 -10.89 -4.13
N ILE A 21 13.76 -10.16 -5.15
CA ILE A 21 13.61 -8.71 -5.23
C ILE A 21 12.14 -8.34 -5.34
N ARG A 22 11.35 -9.03 -6.17
CA ARG A 22 9.91 -8.79 -6.30
C ARG A 22 9.15 -9.09 -5.01
N LYS A 23 9.50 -10.18 -4.31
CA LYS A 23 8.98 -10.46 -2.94
C LYS A 23 9.34 -9.36 -1.95
N LYS A 24 10.44 -8.63 -2.18
CA LYS A 24 10.85 -7.47 -1.38
C LYS A 24 10.17 -6.16 -1.83
N MET A 25 9.68 -6.08 -3.06
CA MET A 25 8.94 -4.93 -3.58
C MET A 25 7.51 -4.91 -3.04
N PHE A 26 7.32 -4.21 -1.93
CA PHE A 26 5.98 -3.87 -1.46
C PHE A 26 5.40 -2.75 -2.33
N VAL A 27 4.26 -2.99 -2.97
CA VAL A 27 3.44 -2.01 -3.71
C VAL A 27 2.17 -1.66 -2.94
N PHE A 28 1.46 -0.62 -3.36
CA PHE A 28 0.28 -0.15 -2.63
C PHE A 28 -0.84 -1.21 -2.52
N GLU A 29 -1.02 -2.02 -3.55
CA GLU A 29 -2.00 -3.12 -3.57
C GLU A 29 -1.70 -4.22 -2.55
N ASP A 30 -0.45 -4.37 -2.11
CA ASP A 30 -0.05 -5.35 -1.10
C ASP A 30 -0.59 -5.00 0.30
N ILE A 31 -1.27 -3.86 0.46
CA ILE A 31 -1.98 -3.53 1.70
C ILE A 31 -3.03 -4.59 2.07
N LEU A 32 -3.52 -5.37 1.10
CA LEU A 32 -4.40 -6.51 1.31
C LEU A 32 -3.72 -7.69 2.04
N LEU A 33 -2.39 -7.71 2.11
CA LEU A 33 -1.60 -8.70 2.86
C LEU A 33 -1.46 -8.33 4.34
N LEU A 34 -1.93 -7.15 4.74
CA LEU A 34 -1.92 -6.68 6.12
C LEU A 34 -3.21 -7.11 6.83
N ASP A 35 -3.11 -7.42 8.11
CA ASP A 35 -4.29 -7.60 8.95
C ASP A 35 -4.94 -6.24 9.28
N ASP A 36 -6.19 -6.27 9.75
CA ASP A 36 -6.95 -5.07 10.10
C ASP A 36 -6.20 -4.17 11.09
N ARG A 37 -5.47 -4.78 12.04
CA ARG A 37 -4.71 -4.03 13.05
C ARG A 37 -3.53 -3.28 12.43
N ALA A 38 -2.82 -3.89 11.50
CA ALA A 38 -1.74 -3.26 10.75
C ALA A 38 -2.28 -2.15 9.84
N ILE A 39 -3.39 -2.38 9.13
CA ILE A 39 -4.05 -1.34 8.33
C ILE A 39 -4.42 -0.14 9.21
N GLN A 40 -5.07 -0.36 10.36
CA GLN A 40 -5.40 0.71 11.30
C GLN A 40 -4.17 1.43 11.87
N ARG A 41 -3.04 0.72 12.02
CA ARG A 41 -1.77 1.33 12.46
C ARG A 41 -1.19 2.23 11.37
N VAL A 42 -1.18 1.78 10.13
CA VAL A 42 -0.73 2.56 8.97
C VAL A 42 -1.57 3.82 8.81
N LEU A 43 -2.90 3.68 8.85
CA LEU A 43 -3.85 4.79 8.66
C LEU A 43 -3.73 5.91 9.71
N ARG A 44 -3.11 5.65 10.87
CA ARG A 44 -2.82 6.69 11.88
C ARG A 44 -1.68 7.62 11.49
N ASP A 45 -0.79 7.19 10.60
CA ASP A 45 0.39 7.94 10.17
C ASP A 45 0.26 8.46 8.73
N VAL A 46 -0.92 8.30 8.12
CA VAL A 46 -1.23 8.76 6.76
C VAL A 46 -2.11 10.01 6.82
N GLU A 47 -1.77 11.03 6.04
CA GLU A 47 -2.60 12.22 5.90
C GLU A 47 -3.87 11.93 5.09
N ASN A 48 -5.02 12.44 5.56
CA ASN A 48 -6.32 12.23 4.91
C ASN A 48 -6.35 12.71 3.45
N SER A 49 -5.65 13.80 3.14
CA SER A 49 -5.52 14.34 1.77
C SER A 49 -4.81 13.35 0.84
N ASP A 50 -3.71 12.76 1.29
CA ASP A 50 -2.96 11.75 0.55
C ASP A 50 -3.79 10.46 0.42
N LEU A 51 -4.51 10.07 1.47
CA LEU A 51 -5.38 8.90 1.44
C LEU A 51 -6.48 9.03 0.39
N GLY A 52 -7.18 10.17 0.32
CA GLY A 52 -8.22 10.41 -0.67
C GLY A 52 -7.70 10.36 -2.11
N ILE A 53 -6.52 10.93 -2.37
CA ILE A 53 -5.87 10.89 -3.68
C ILE A 53 -5.46 9.45 -4.05
N ALA A 54 -4.83 8.72 -3.13
CA ALA A 54 -4.39 7.35 -3.36
C ALA A 54 -5.57 6.41 -3.67
N LEU A 55 -6.69 6.56 -2.94
CA LEU A 55 -7.88 5.73 -3.11
C LEU A 55 -8.59 5.95 -4.45
N LYS A 56 -8.39 7.08 -5.13
CA LYS A 56 -8.98 7.30 -6.46
C LYS A 56 -8.43 6.40 -7.56
N GLY A 57 -7.18 5.94 -7.41
CA GLY A 57 -6.59 4.96 -8.33
C GLY A 57 -6.54 3.54 -7.78
N ALA A 58 -7.11 3.31 -6.60
CA ALA A 58 -7.15 1.99 -5.96
C ALA A 58 -8.32 1.16 -6.52
N ASN A 59 -8.13 -0.16 -6.64
CA ASN A 59 -9.23 -1.06 -6.95
C ASN A 59 -10.24 -1.17 -5.79
N GLU A 60 -11.39 -1.79 -6.07
CA GLU A 60 -12.47 -1.89 -5.08
C GLU A 60 -12.06 -2.67 -3.83
N ASP A 61 -11.23 -3.71 -3.96
CA ASP A 61 -10.79 -4.53 -2.84
C ASP A 61 -9.94 -3.72 -1.86
N VAL A 62 -8.97 -2.95 -2.36
CA VAL A 62 -8.15 -2.05 -1.54
C VAL A 62 -8.99 -0.96 -0.90
N GLN A 63 -9.89 -0.33 -1.67
CA GLN A 63 -10.79 0.68 -1.11
C GLN A 63 -11.62 0.11 0.04
N ASN A 64 -12.19 -1.08 -0.14
CA ASN A 64 -12.98 -1.76 0.88
C ASN A 64 -12.14 -2.09 2.12
N ALA A 65 -10.94 -2.64 1.94
CA ALA A 65 -10.03 -2.95 3.05
C ALA A 65 -9.70 -1.71 3.88
N ILE A 66 -9.42 -0.58 3.22
CA ILE A 66 -9.14 0.70 3.89
C ILE A 66 -10.39 1.23 4.60
N PHE A 67 -11.53 1.32 3.92
CA PHE A 67 -12.75 1.88 4.50
C PHE A 67 -13.30 1.05 5.66
N ASN A 68 -13.13 -0.28 5.62
CA ASN A 68 -13.51 -1.17 6.74
C ASN A 68 -12.67 -0.91 8.00
N ASN A 69 -11.47 -0.36 7.83
CA ASN A 69 -10.54 -0.03 8.91
C ASN A 69 -10.57 1.45 9.33
N LEU A 70 -11.51 2.22 8.80
CA LEU A 70 -11.77 3.61 9.21
C LEU A 70 -13.03 3.70 10.08
N SER A 71 -13.07 4.70 10.97
CA SER A 71 -14.33 5.05 11.64
C SER A 71 -15.36 5.53 10.62
N LYS A 72 -16.66 5.26 10.84
CA LYS A 72 -17.74 5.69 9.93
C LYS A 72 -17.69 7.18 9.57
N ARG A 73 -17.36 8.03 10.55
CA ARG A 73 -17.23 9.47 10.36
C ARG A 73 -16.07 9.83 9.44
N LEU A 74 -14.92 9.20 9.64
CA LEU A 74 -13.73 9.45 8.82
C LEU A 74 -13.92 8.90 7.39
N ALA A 75 -14.47 7.69 7.26
CA ALA A 75 -14.80 7.12 5.96
C ALA A 75 -15.76 8.01 5.16
N ALA A 76 -16.79 8.58 5.80
CA ALA A 76 -17.70 9.52 5.14
C ALA A 76 -16.98 10.79 4.67
N MET A 77 -16.15 11.39 5.52
CA MET A 77 -15.34 12.57 5.18
C MET A 77 -14.43 12.32 3.98
N ILE A 78 -13.69 11.21 3.98
CA ILE A 78 -12.78 10.87 2.87
C ILE A 78 -13.56 10.65 1.56
N LYS A 79 -14.72 9.97 1.61
CA LYS A 79 -15.56 9.78 0.43
C LYS A 79 -16.08 11.10 -0.13
N GLU A 80 -16.53 11.99 0.73
CA GLU A 80 -16.97 13.34 0.36
C GLU A 80 -15.81 14.14 -0.27
N ASP A 81 -14.63 14.14 0.35
CA ASP A 81 -13.43 14.79 -0.19
C ASP A 81 -13.06 14.23 -1.58
N MET A 82 -13.13 12.90 -1.76
CA MET A 82 -12.91 12.25 -3.05
C MET A 82 -13.91 12.71 -4.10
N GLU A 83 -15.20 12.88 -3.77
CA GLU A 83 -16.19 13.42 -4.70
C GLU A 83 -15.86 14.87 -5.10
N PHE A 84 -15.44 15.71 -4.14
CA PHE A 84 -15.08 17.11 -4.38
C PHE A 84 -13.79 17.30 -5.19
N MET A 85 -12.82 16.39 -5.07
CA MET A 85 -11.51 16.50 -5.75
C MET A 85 -11.59 16.48 -7.29
N GLY A 86 -12.68 15.97 -7.90
CA GLY A 86 -12.79 15.88 -9.36
C GLY A 86 -11.70 15.00 -10.02
N PRO A 87 -11.40 15.14 -11.31
CA PRO A 87 -10.35 14.34 -11.95
C PRO A 87 -8.96 14.63 -11.36
N VAL A 88 -8.25 13.59 -10.93
CA VAL A 88 -6.88 13.69 -10.39
C VAL A 88 -5.89 13.11 -11.40
N ARG A 89 -4.67 13.66 -11.48
CA ARG A 89 -3.65 13.14 -12.41
C ARG A 89 -3.10 11.83 -11.87
N MET A 90 -2.86 10.88 -12.78
CA MET A 90 -2.28 9.58 -12.41
C MET A 90 -0.96 9.71 -11.63
N LYS A 91 -0.13 10.70 -12.00
CA LYS A 91 1.11 10.98 -11.28
C LYS A 91 0.89 11.33 -9.81
N ASP A 92 -0.13 12.14 -9.50
CA ASP A 92 -0.42 12.55 -8.11
C ASP A 92 -0.94 11.36 -7.30
N VAL A 93 -1.70 10.47 -7.94
CA VAL A 93 -2.15 9.19 -7.37
C VAL A 93 -0.97 8.29 -7.03
N GLU A 94 -0.04 8.09 -7.96
CA GLU A 94 1.17 7.28 -7.75
C GLU A 94 2.04 7.86 -6.62
N GLU A 95 2.22 9.17 -6.57
CA GLU A 95 2.95 9.84 -5.48
C GLU A 95 2.29 9.62 -4.11
N ALA A 96 0.95 9.76 -4.02
CA ALA A 96 0.22 9.51 -2.79
C ALA A 96 0.30 8.04 -2.34
N GLN A 97 0.16 7.10 -3.28
CA GLN A 97 0.32 5.67 -3.01
C GLN A 97 1.73 5.35 -2.49
N GLN A 98 2.78 5.94 -3.08
CA GLN A 98 4.16 5.76 -2.63
C GLN A 98 4.41 6.30 -1.23
N LYS A 99 3.76 7.41 -0.85
CA LYS A 99 3.82 7.90 0.55
C LYS A 99 3.25 6.87 1.52
N ILE A 100 2.11 6.26 1.20
CA ILE A 100 1.49 5.23 2.06
C ILE A 100 2.39 3.99 2.14
N VAL A 101 2.95 3.52 1.02
CA VAL A 101 3.93 2.43 1.00
C VAL A 101 5.15 2.76 1.86
N SER A 102 5.62 4.00 1.84
CA SER A 102 6.75 4.45 2.66
C SER A 102 6.41 4.39 4.16
N VAL A 103 5.18 4.74 4.54
CA VAL A 103 4.70 4.58 5.93
C VAL A 103 4.67 3.11 6.34
N ILE A 104 4.14 2.23 5.49
CA ILE A 104 4.08 0.78 5.74
C ILE A 104 5.49 0.24 6.00
N ARG A 105 6.45 0.53 5.12
CA ARG A 105 7.85 0.07 5.28
C ARG A 105 8.48 0.58 6.57
N LYS A 106 8.27 1.85 6.89
CA LYS A 106 8.79 2.43 8.14
C LYS A 106 8.23 1.72 9.37
N LEU A 107 6.96 1.35 9.35
CA LEU A 107 6.32 0.62 10.46
C LEU A 107 6.76 -0.83 10.54
N GLU A 108 6.98 -1.49 9.39
CA GLU A 108 7.56 -2.84 9.31
C GLU A 108 8.99 -2.86 9.87
N ASP A 109 9.84 -1.92 9.45
CA ASP A 109 11.21 -1.76 9.93
C ASP A 109 11.28 -1.48 11.44
N ALA A 110 10.27 -0.80 11.99
CA ALA A 110 10.13 -0.55 13.42
C ALA A 110 9.54 -1.75 14.20
N GLY A 111 9.11 -2.81 13.51
CA GLY A 111 8.44 -3.96 14.11
C GLY A 111 7.03 -3.65 14.63
N GLU A 112 6.44 -2.54 14.22
CA GLU A 112 5.08 -2.13 14.64
C GLU A 112 3.98 -2.82 13.85
N ILE A 113 4.28 -3.27 12.63
CA ILE A 113 3.41 -4.10 11.79
C ILE A 113 4.21 -5.27 11.22
N VAL A 114 3.50 -6.34 10.83
CA VAL A 114 4.07 -7.50 10.16
C VAL A 114 3.37 -7.69 8.83
N ILE A 115 4.14 -7.89 7.76
CA ILE A 115 3.61 -8.13 6.43
C ILE A 115 3.66 -9.63 6.15
N SER A 116 2.50 -10.25 5.93
CA SER A 116 2.42 -11.68 5.61
C SER A 116 2.80 -11.91 4.15
N ARG A 117 4.11 -11.93 3.87
CA ARG A 117 4.66 -12.12 2.52
C ARG A 117 4.67 -13.60 2.12
N GLY A 118 3.53 -14.29 2.18
CA GLY A 118 3.28 -15.61 1.56
C GLY A 118 4.42 -16.64 1.61
N GLY A 119 5.18 -16.67 2.70
CA GLY A 119 6.47 -17.35 2.77
C GLY A 119 6.79 -17.74 4.19
N GLY A 120 6.13 -18.80 4.66
CA GLY A 120 6.70 -19.78 5.60
C GLY A 120 6.92 -19.40 7.05
N ASP A 121 6.95 -18.13 7.44
CA ASP A 121 7.14 -17.75 8.86
C ASP A 121 5.83 -17.23 9.46
N GLU A 122 4.94 -18.19 9.72
CA GLU A 122 3.99 -18.08 10.82
C GLU A 122 4.77 -17.84 12.11
N ILE A 123 4.87 -16.59 12.57
CA ILE A 123 5.15 -16.36 13.98
C ILE A 123 3.87 -16.74 14.74
N ILE A 124 3.82 -18.01 15.15
CA ILE A 124 2.89 -18.49 16.16
C ILE A 124 3.37 -17.94 17.51
N ALA A 125 2.51 -17.20 18.20
CA ALA A 125 2.61 -16.93 19.63
C ALA A 125 1.26 -17.21 20.29
#